data_AF-A0AAU2HZI2-F1
#
_entry.id   AF-A0AAU2HZI2-F1
#
_cell.length_a   1.000
_cell.length_b   1.000
_cell.length_c   1.000
_cell.angle_alpha   90.00
_cell.angle_beta   90.00
_cell.angle_gamma   90.00
#
_symmetry.space_group_name_H-M   'P 1'
#
loop_
_entity.id
_entity.type
_entity.pdbx_description
1 polymer ?
#
loop_
_entity_poly.entity_id
_entity_poly.type
_entity_poly.pdbx_seq_one_letter_code
_entity_poly.pdbx_strand_id
1 'polypeptide(L)'
;MTPGLRDGLSLITSRHCTRGFLDRVVPRDVLAEVLLAAGPAPSSRNTQMWQVTGSALEALVAALCESFDRGDPPGPDYAHRPPSLDDAVERRAGHAASGVLLAKGHAASDHAAARTHLRDNLRFLGIDADRLVVCTPAVGYADETAPVNRFVPRRAGLEEYVQWRN
;
A
#
# COMPACT_ATOMS: atom_id res chain seq x y z
N MET A 1 19.65 -21.52 11.90
CA MET A 1 18.35 -20.93 11.53
C MET A 1 17.40 -22.07 11.19
N THR A 2 16.22 -22.15 11.81
CA THR A 2 15.26 -23.21 11.48
C THR A 2 14.72 -23.02 10.05
N PRO A 3 14.28 -24.08 9.36
CA PRO A 3 13.66 -23.96 8.04
C PRO A 3 12.49 -22.97 8.03
N GLY A 4 11.58 -23.06 9.00
CA GLY A 4 10.44 -22.14 9.11
C GLY A 4 10.83 -20.67 9.29
N LEU A 5 11.93 -20.37 10.01
CA LEU A 5 12.42 -18.99 10.13
C LEU A 5 13.01 -18.49 8.80
N ARG A 6 13.69 -19.37 8.03
CA ARG A 6 14.20 -19.03 6.71
C ARG A 6 13.08 -18.70 5.74
N ASP A 7 12.03 -19.52 5.72
CA ASP A 7 10.89 -19.34 4.82
C ASP A 7 10.12 -18.07 5.19
N GLY A 8 9.91 -17.82 6.49
CA GLY A 8 9.30 -16.59 6.96
C GLY A 8 10.07 -15.32 6.56
N LEU A 9 11.40 -15.31 6.73
CA LEU A 9 12.23 -14.18 6.29
C LEU A 9 12.22 -14.01 4.77
N SER A 10 12.21 -15.09 4.01
CA SER A 10 12.08 -15.06 2.55
C SER A 10 10.76 -14.41 2.11
N LEU A 11 9.64 -14.77 2.73
CA LEU A 11 8.33 -14.15 2.46
C LEU A 11 8.31 -12.64 2.78
N ILE A 12 8.85 -12.26 3.94
CA ILE A 12 8.91 -10.85 4.36
C ILE A 12 9.76 -10.01 3.40
N THR A 13 10.89 -10.54 2.95
CA THR A 13 11.87 -9.80 2.14
C THR A 13 11.54 -9.79 0.65
N SER A 14 10.80 -10.77 0.14
CA SER A 14 10.37 -10.83 -1.27
C SER A 14 9.13 -9.97 -1.56
N ARG A 15 8.29 -9.69 -0.55
CA ARG A 15 7.09 -8.88 -0.74
C ARG A 15 7.42 -7.43 -1.06
N HIS A 16 6.84 -6.91 -2.14
CA HIS A 16 6.94 -5.51 -2.53
C HIS A 16 5.54 -4.92 -2.81
N CYS A 17 5.46 -3.61 -3.04
CA CYS A 17 4.20 -2.94 -3.33
C CYS A 17 3.85 -3.06 -4.81
N THR A 18 3.00 -4.04 -5.14
CA THR A 18 2.44 -4.23 -6.48
C THR A 18 1.47 -3.10 -6.83
N ARG A 19 1.61 -2.56 -8.04
CA ARG A 19 0.80 -1.46 -8.58
C ARG A 19 0.26 -1.72 -9.98
N GLY A 20 0.75 -2.77 -10.65
CA GLY A 20 0.16 -3.34 -11.86
C GLY A 20 -0.38 -4.74 -11.57
N PHE A 21 -1.62 -5.01 -11.93
CA PHE A 21 -2.29 -6.28 -11.70
C PHE A 21 -2.82 -6.84 -13.01
N LEU A 22 -2.86 -8.16 -13.12
CA LEU A 22 -3.55 -8.85 -14.19
C LEU A 22 -5.07 -8.72 -14.01
N ASP A 23 -5.83 -8.81 -15.11
CA ASP A 23 -7.29 -8.92 -15.10
C ASP A 23 -7.77 -10.33 -14.70
N ARG A 24 -7.11 -10.91 -13.69
CA ARG A 24 -7.38 -12.24 -13.17
C ARG A 24 -8.00 -12.11 -11.80
N VAL A 25 -9.25 -12.55 -11.67
CA VAL A 25 -9.97 -12.60 -10.40
C VAL A 25 -9.26 -13.54 -9.43
N VAL A 26 -9.07 -13.09 -8.19
CA VAL A 26 -8.59 -13.94 -7.10
C VAL A 26 -9.77 -14.80 -6.60
N PRO A 27 -9.64 -16.14 -6.63
CA PRO A 27 -10.69 -17.02 -6.11
C PRO A 27 -11.03 -16.74 -4.64
N ARG A 28 -12.31 -16.90 -4.28
CA ARG A 28 -12.82 -16.56 -2.94
C ARG A 28 -12.22 -17.45 -1.84
N ASP A 29 -11.95 -18.70 -2.14
CA ASP A 29 -11.25 -19.65 -1.26
C ASP A 29 -9.83 -19.18 -0.95
N VAL A 30 -9.08 -18.72 -1.96
CA VAL A 30 -7.75 -18.13 -1.78
C VAL A 30 -7.82 -16.88 -0.88
N LEU A 31 -8.80 -16.00 -1.11
CA LEU A 31 -9.02 -14.83 -0.25
C LEU A 31 -9.35 -15.26 1.20
N ALA A 32 -10.17 -16.29 1.38
CA ALA A 32 -10.51 -16.81 2.70
C ALA A 32 -9.28 -17.37 3.42
N GLU A 33 -8.41 -18.12 2.72
CA GLU A 33 -7.15 -18.62 3.29
C GLU A 33 -6.24 -17.47 3.75
N VAL A 34 -6.10 -16.42 2.93
CA VAL A 34 -5.30 -15.23 3.29
C VAL A 34 -5.87 -14.54 4.53
N LEU A 35 -7.19 -14.36 4.60
CA LEU A 35 -7.85 -13.73 5.74
C LEU A 35 -7.73 -14.58 7.02
N LEU A 36 -7.84 -15.90 6.90
CA LEU A 36 -7.64 -16.84 8.00
C LEU A 36 -6.18 -16.82 8.49
N ALA A 37 -5.21 -16.70 7.59
CA ALA A 37 -3.80 -16.58 7.96
C ALA A 37 -3.48 -15.23 8.65
N ALA A 38 -4.21 -14.16 8.31
CA ALA A 38 -4.05 -12.83 8.91
C ALA A 38 -4.76 -12.68 10.28
N GLY A 39 -5.87 -13.39 10.48
CA GLY A 39 -6.71 -13.31 11.67
C GLY A 39 -5.99 -13.48 13.03
N PRO A 40 -4.97 -14.34 13.16
CA PRO A 40 -4.21 -14.47 14.40
C PRO A 40 -3.30 -13.29 14.77
N ALA A 41 -3.31 -12.18 14.03
CA ALA A 41 -2.57 -10.98 14.39
C ALA A 41 -2.90 -10.54 15.83
N PRO A 42 -1.90 -10.20 16.67
CA PRO A 42 -2.17 -9.80 18.04
C PRO A 42 -2.95 -8.47 18.08
N SER A 43 -3.89 -8.36 19.01
CA SER A 43 -4.64 -7.12 19.28
C SER A 43 -4.78 -6.88 20.78
N SER A 44 -4.93 -5.62 21.19
CA SER A 44 -5.09 -5.26 22.61
C SER A 44 -6.28 -6.00 23.20
N ARG A 45 -6.06 -6.76 24.29
CA ARG A 45 -7.07 -7.64 24.90
C ARG A 45 -7.76 -8.59 23.90
N ASN A 46 -7.08 -8.93 22.81
CA ASN A 46 -7.58 -9.77 21.73
C ASN A 46 -8.90 -9.28 21.10
N THR A 47 -9.10 -7.95 20.98
CA THR A 47 -10.35 -7.35 20.49
C THR A 47 -10.68 -7.68 19.04
N GLN A 48 -9.69 -7.96 18.20
CA GLN A 48 -9.87 -8.36 16.80
C GLN A 48 -10.89 -7.48 16.04
N MET A 49 -10.82 -6.17 16.27
CA MET A 49 -11.80 -5.16 15.81
C MET A 49 -11.82 -4.92 14.29
N TRP A 50 -11.06 -5.70 13.51
CA TRP A 50 -11.03 -5.58 12.06
C TRP A 50 -12.30 -6.15 11.43
N GLN A 51 -12.76 -5.48 10.40
CA GLN A 51 -13.81 -5.94 9.49
C GLN A 51 -13.26 -5.82 8.08
N VAL A 52 -13.55 -6.82 7.25
CA VAL A 52 -13.16 -6.84 5.84
C VAL A 52 -14.43 -6.95 5.02
N THR A 53 -14.65 -5.99 4.15
CA THR A 53 -15.82 -5.94 3.25
C THR A 53 -15.38 -5.94 1.79
N GLY A 54 -16.26 -6.39 0.91
CA GLY A 54 -16.04 -6.44 -0.53
C GLY A 54 -17.35 -6.34 -1.29
N SER A 55 -17.77 -5.11 -1.63
CA SER A 55 -18.72 -4.81 -2.70
C SER A 55 -18.74 -3.29 -2.97
N ALA A 56 -19.22 -2.88 -4.16
CA ALA A 56 -19.28 -1.50 -4.67
C ALA A 56 -17.94 -0.81 -5.03
N LEU A 57 -16.96 -1.59 -5.52
CA LEU A 57 -15.67 -1.06 -6.01
C LEU A 57 -15.87 0.04 -7.07
N GLU A 58 -16.63 -0.27 -8.12
CA GLU A 58 -16.70 0.58 -9.33
C GLU A 58 -17.30 1.96 -9.08
N ALA A 59 -18.44 2.04 -8.36
CA ALA A 59 -19.13 3.30 -8.12
C ALA A 59 -18.30 4.29 -7.29
N LEU A 60 -17.54 3.79 -6.31
CA LEU A 60 -16.72 4.64 -5.46
C LEU A 60 -15.36 4.95 -6.06
N VAL A 61 -14.75 4.02 -6.80
CA VAL A 61 -13.61 4.34 -7.67
C VAL A 61 -13.96 5.54 -8.54
N ALA A 62 -15.14 5.51 -9.16
CA ALA A 62 -15.60 6.60 -10.01
C ALA A 62 -15.73 7.91 -9.21
N ALA A 63 -16.38 7.89 -8.05
CA ALA A 63 -16.56 9.09 -7.22
C ALA A 63 -15.23 9.68 -6.69
N LEU A 64 -14.29 8.84 -6.21
CA LEU A 64 -12.98 9.29 -5.74
C LEU A 64 -12.13 9.86 -6.87
N CYS A 65 -12.16 9.20 -8.03
CA CYS A 65 -11.47 9.68 -9.22
C CYS A 65 -12.05 11.02 -9.71
N GLU A 66 -13.37 11.17 -9.70
CA GLU A 66 -14.04 12.43 -10.08
C GLU A 66 -13.68 13.57 -9.12
N SER A 67 -13.72 13.33 -7.80
CA SER A 67 -13.33 14.32 -6.79
C SER A 67 -11.87 14.74 -6.94
N PHE A 68 -10.98 13.77 -7.19
CA PHE A 68 -9.57 14.05 -7.46
C PHE A 68 -9.37 14.87 -8.75
N ASP A 69 -10.09 14.53 -9.82
CA ASP A 69 -10.00 15.21 -11.11
C ASP A 69 -10.49 16.66 -11.03
N ARG A 70 -11.54 16.91 -10.25
CA ARG A 70 -12.03 18.25 -9.92
C ARG A 70 -11.04 19.07 -9.08
N GLY A 71 -10.12 18.39 -8.39
CA GLY A 71 -9.11 19.02 -7.55
C GLY A 71 -9.59 19.34 -6.13
N ASP A 72 -10.61 18.62 -5.65
CA ASP A 72 -11.08 18.79 -4.27
C ASP A 72 -9.93 18.51 -3.29
N PRO A 73 -9.77 19.31 -2.23
CA PRO A 73 -8.72 19.07 -1.25
C PRO A 73 -9.02 17.76 -0.49
N PRO A 74 -7.98 16.94 -0.20
CA PRO A 74 -8.17 15.74 0.60
C PRO A 74 -8.59 16.12 2.04
N GLY A 75 -9.67 15.51 2.54
CA GLY A 75 -10.15 15.67 3.91
C GLY A 75 -10.04 14.37 4.69
N PRO A 76 -8.84 13.96 5.15
CA PRO A 76 -8.70 12.72 5.90
C PRO A 76 -9.30 12.86 7.31
N ASP A 77 -9.99 11.82 7.78
CA ASP A 77 -10.58 11.79 9.14
C ASP A 77 -9.53 11.84 10.25
N TYR A 78 -8.27 11.52 9.92
CA TYR A 78 -7.13 11.61 10.82
C TYR A 78 -5.84 11.98 10.09
N ALA A 79 -4.90 12.59 10.83
CA ALA A 79 -3.57 12.86 10.32
C ALA A 79 -2.77 11.55 10.18
N HIS A 80 -2.71 11.02 8.96
CA HIS A 80 -1.97 9.78 8.64
C HIS A 80 -0.46 9.99 8.47
N ARG A 81 0.02 11.23 8.56
CA ARG A 81 1.44 11.61 8.51
C ARG A 81 1.72 12.74 9.50
N PRO A 82 2.85 12.72 10.21
CA PRO A 82 3.27 13.85 11.04
C PRO A 82 3.51 15.10 10.17
N PRO A 83 3.39 16.31 10.76
CA PRO A 83 3.52 17.58 10.03
C PRO A 83 4.94 17.82 9.48
N SER A 84 5.95 17.21 10.10
CA SER A 84 7.34 17.24 9.66
C SER A 84 7.96 15.84 9.76
N LEU A 85 8.99 15.60 8.96
CA LEU A 85 9.80 14.40 8.99
C LEU A 85 11.28 14.78 9.08
N ASP A 86 12.08 13.91 9.69
CA ASP A 86 13.53 14.07 9.65
C ASP A 86 14.06 13.92 8.21
N ASP A 87 15.13 14.63 7.87
CA ASP A 87 15.67 14.69 6.51
C ASP A 87 15.96 13.32 5.90
N ALA A 88 16.39 12.35 6.71
CA ALA A 88 16.65 10.99 6.26
C ALA A 88 15.37 10.29 5.76
N VAL A 89 14.26 10.51 6.46
CA VAL A 89 12.95 9.96 6.09
C VAL A 89 12.40 10.70 4.87
N GLU A 90 12.55 12.03 4.81
CA GLU A 90 12.15 12.82 3.63
C GLU A 90 12.89 12.39 2.36
N ARG A 91 14.22 12.25 2.43
CA ARG A 91 15.03 11.78 1.30
C ARG A 91 14.59 10.39 0.83
N ARG A 92 14.28 9.48 1.76
CA ARG A 92 13.82 8.13 1.42
C ARG A 92 12.43 8.13 0.77
N ALA A 93 11.53 8.96 1.28
CA ALA A 93 10.20 9.16 0.68
C ALA A 93 10.32 9.76 -0.73
N GLY A 94 11.17 10.78 -0.91
CA GLY A 94 11.46 11.38 -2.21
C GLY A 94 12.07 10.38 -3.19
N HIS A 95 13.03 9.55 -2.76
CA HIS A 95 13.59 8.48 -3.57
C HIS A 95 12.51 7.47 -4.03
N ALA A 96 11.61 7.08 -3.12
CA ALA A 96 10.50 6.18 -3.46
C ALA A 96 9.55 6.80 -4.47
N ALA A 97 9.16 8.07 -4.29
CA ALA A 97 8.28 8.79 -5.21
C ALA A 97 8.90 8.92 -6.61
N SER A 98 10.13 9.44 -6.69
CA SER A 98 10.84 9.61 -7.98
C SER A 98 11.14 8.29 -8.66
N GLY A 99 11.50 7.25 -7.90
CA GLY A 99 11.79 5.92 -8.43
C GLY A 99 10.58 5.27 -9.10
N VAL A 100 9.38 5.47 -8.57
CA VAL A 100 8.13 4.98 -9.20
C VAL A 100 7.91 5.65 -10.58
N LEU A 101 8.16 6.95 -10.70
CA LEU A 101 8.01 7.66 -11.97
C LEU A 101 9.03 7.21 -13.01
N LEU A 102 10.31 7.11 -12.60
CA LEU A 102 11.39 6.62 -13.45
C LEU A 102 11.12 5.20 -13.93
N ALA A 103 10.63 4.32 -13.06
CA ALA A 103 10.29 2.95 -13.43
C ALA A 103 9.14 2.87 -14.43
N LYS A 104 8.20 3.82 -14.40
CA LYS A 104 7.14 3.97 -15.41
C LYS A 104 7.63 4.64 -16.71
N GLY A 105 8.90 5.02 -16.82
CA GLY A 105 9.46 5.71 -17.99
C GLY A 105 9.24 7.22 -18.01
N HIS A 106 8.81 7.82 -16.90
CA HIS A 106 8.62 9.27 -16.78
C HIS A 106 9.82 9.93 -16.09
N ALA A 107 10.04 11.21 -16.38
CA ALA A 107 11.01 12.00 -15.63
C ALA A 107 10.55 12.16 -14.16
N ALA A 108 11.48 12.24 -13.22
CA ALA A 108 11.16 12.45 -11.80
C ALA A 108 10.44 13.78 -11.54
N SER A 109 10.61 14.78 -12.42
CA SER A 109 9.95 16.08 -12.37
C SER A 109 8.61 16.14 -13.12
N ASP A 110 8.13 15.02 -13.67
CA ASP A 110 6.87 14.97 -14.40
C ASP A 110 5.68 15.01 -13.44
N HIS A 111 5.21 16.23 -13.14
CA HIS A 111 4.07 16.46 -12.26
C HIS A 111 2.76 15.87 -12.78
N ALA A 112 2.58 15.77 -14.11
CA ALA A 112 1.38 15.17 -14.69
C ALA A 112 1.38 13.66 -14.47
N ALA A 113 2.51 12.99 -14.74
CA ALA A 113 2.66 11.56 -14.44
C ALA A 113 2.55 11.26 -12.94
N ALA A 114 3.08 12.16 -12.08
CA ALA A 114 2.89 12.07 -10.63
C ALA A 114 1.42 12.14 -10.23
N ARG A 115 0.67 13.09 -10.80
CA ARG A 115 -0.77 13.24 -10.56
C ARG A 115 -1.54 12.00 -11.03
N THR A 116 -1.23 11.46 -12.21
CA THR A 116 -1.82 10.20 -12.70
C THR A 116 -1.52 9.03 -11.77
N HIS A 117 -0.27 8.89 -11.31
CA HIS A 117 0.09 7.85 -10.36
C HIS A 117 -0.68 7.96 -9.04
N LEU A 118 -0.90 9.17 -8.53
CA LEU A 118 -1.72 9.39 -7.33
C LEU A 118 -3.19 9.03 -7.57
N ARG A 119 -3.74 9.43 -8.72
CA ARG A 119 -5.11 9.09 -9.13
C ARG A 119 -5.35 7.59 -9.17
N ASP A 120 -4.37 6.81 -9.64
CA ASP A 120 -4.48 5.35 -9.71
C ASP A 120 -4.64 4.68 -8.32
N ASN A 121 -4.16 5.31 -7.25
CA ASN A 121 -4.32 4.78 -5.89
C ASN A 121 -5.76 4.90 -5.37
N LEU A 122 -6.59 5.78 -5.96
CA LEU A 122 -7.95 6.07 -5.50
C LEU A 122 -8.98 5.06 -5.98
N ARG A 123 -8.55 4.01 -6.69
CA ARG A 123 -9.44 3.00 -7.24
C ARG A 123 -9.92 1.99 -6.19
N PHE A 124 -10.18 2.37 -4.93
CA PHE A 124 -10.55 1.39 -3.87
C PHE A 124 -11.53 1.86 -2.77
N LEU A 125 -12.43 0.91 -2.44
CA LEU A 125 -13.31 0.67 -1.27
C LEU A 125 -14.49 1.60 -0.99
N GLY A 126 -15.67 0.99 -0.75
CA GLY A 126 -16.88 1.56 -0.13
C GLY A 126 -17.25 0.94 1.21
N ILE A 127 -17.56 1.82 2.18
CA ILE A 127 -17.65 1.54 3.61
C ILE A 127 -18.86 2.29 4.19
N ASP A 128 -19.53 1.68 5.17
CA ASP A 128 -20.68 2.26 5.87
C ASP A 128 -20.29 3.48 6.73
N ALA A 129 -21.23 4.42 6.91
CA ALA A 129 -20.98 5.73 7.51
C ALA A 129 -20.58 5.72 9.01
N ASP A 130 -20.63 4.57 9.69
CA ASP A 130 -20.27 4.44 11.11
C ASP A 130 -18.85 3.85 11.31
N ARG A 131 -18.04 3.78 10.25
CA ARG A 131 -16.67 3.22 10.28
C ARG A 131 -15.65 4.14 9.63
N LEU A 132 -14.44 4.14 10.19
CA LEU A 132 -13.28 4.82 9.62
C LEU A 132 -12.54 3.90 8.66
N VAL A 133 -12.24 4.40 7.46
CA VAL A 133 -11.39 3.71 6.49
C VAL A 133 -9.93 3.92 6.89
N VAL A 134 -9.27 2.89 7.43
CA VAL A 134 -7.87 2.99 7.86
C VAL A 134 -6.91 2.71 6.70
N CYS A 135 -7.21 1.73 5.86
CA CYS A 135 -6.42 1.41 4.66
C CYS A 135 -7.26 0.65 3.63
N THR A 136 -6.79 0.68 2.38
CA THR A 136 -7.46 0.08 1.22
C THR A 136 -6.49 -0.82 0.44
N PRO A 137 -6.13 -2.02 0.93
CA PRO A 137 -5.18 -2.87 0.23
C PRO A 137 -5.77 -3.38 -1.09
N ALA A 138 -5.05 -3.19 -2.19
CA ALA A 138 -5.31 -3.87 -3.45
C ALA A 138 -4.85 -5.33 -3.36
N VAL A 139 -5.71 -6.28 -3.75
CA VAL A 139 -5.39 -7.72 -3.77
C VAL A 139 -5.63 -8.25 -5.18
N GLY A 140 -4.61 -8.88 -5.76
CA GLY A 140 -4.65 -9.38 -7.13
C GLY A 140 -3.35 -10.07 -7.51
N TYR A 141 -3.32 -10.65 -8.71
CA TYR A 141 -2.09 -11.22 -9.27
C TYR A 141 -1.24 -10.12 -9.91
N ALA A 142 0.03 -10.05 -9.54
CA ALA A 142 0.94 -9.06 -10.09
C ALA A 142 1.15 -9.27 -11.59
N ASP A 143 1.14 -8.17 -12.35
CA ASP A 143 1.67 -8.15 -13.71
C ASP A 143 3.19 -7.90 -13.64
N GLU A 144 3.99 -8.95 -13.76
CA GLU A 144 5.47 -8.86 -13.73
C GLU A 144 6.05 -8.13 -14.96
N THR A 145 5.25 -7.94 -16.00
CA THR A 145 5.65 -7.15 -17.17
C THR A 145 5.49 -5.64 -16.95
N ALA A 146 4.62 -5.24 -16.01
CA ALA A 146 4.39 -3.84 -15.68
C ALA A 146 5.66 -3.19 -15.09
N PRO A 147 6.22 -2.16 -15.74
CA PRO A 147 7.48 -1.55 -15.29
C PRO A 147 7.44 -1.03 -13.84
N VAL A 148 6.27 -0.54 -13.40
CA VAL A 148 6.06 -0.04 -12.02
C VAL A 148 6.29 -1.11 -10.94
N ASN A 149 6.10 -2.40 -11.26
CA ASN A 149 6.29 -3.49 -10.31
C ASN A 149 7.76 -3.88 -10.13
N ARG A 150 8.65 -3.45 -11.04
CA ARG A 150 10.09 -3.77 -10.98
C ARG A 150 10.87 -2.86 -10.06
N PHE A 151 10.27 -1.75 -9.61
CA PHE A 151 10.90 -0.83 -8.69
C PHE A 151 10.79 -1.31 -7.24
N VAL A 152 11.95 -1.54 -6.62
CA VAL A 152 12.04 -1.84 -5.19
C VAL A 152 12.62 -0.63 -4.46
N PRO A 153 11.83 0.06 -3.61
CA PRO A 153 12.35 1.19 -2.85
C PRO A 153 13.36 0.71 -1.80
N ARG A 154 14.40 1.50 -1.55
CA ARG A 154 15.35 1.26 -0.45
C ARG A 154 14.64 1.26 0.91
N ARG A 155 15.20 0.53 1.88
CA ARG A 155 14.79 0.53 3.29
C ARG A 155 15.93 1.11 4.13
N ALA A 156 15.60 1.58 5.33
CA ALA A 156 16.60 2.01 6.29
C ALA A 156 17.55 0.86 6.64
N GLY A 157 18.83 1.19 6.84
CA GLY A 157 19.78 0.30 7.51
C GLY A 157 19.47 0.17 9.01
N LEU A 158 19.99 -0.88 9.67
CA LEU A 158 19.72 -1.13 11.09
C LEU A 158 20.20 0.03 11.97
N GLU A 159 21.33 0.62 11.62
CA GLU A 159 21.94 1.77 12.27
C GLU A 159 21.04 3.01 12.30
N GLU A 160 20.06 3.11 11.38
CA GLU A 160 19.14 4.25 11.32
C GLU A 160 18.02 4.16 12.37
N TYR A 161 17.69 2.97 12.88
CA TYR A 161 16.50 2.79 13.74
C TYR A 161 16.66 1.79 14.89
N VAL A 162 17.81 1.11 15.00
CA VAL A 162 18.07 0.15 16.07
C VAL A 162 19.12 0.69 17.03
N GLN A 163 18.75 0.81 18.29
CA GLN A 163 19.67 1.06 19.40
C GLN A 163 19.76 -0.19 20.27
N TRP A 164 20.88 -0.89 20.21
CA TRP A 164 21.13 -2.04 21.08
C TRP A 164 21.46 -1.55 22.49
N ARG A 165 20.74 -2.06 23.48
CA ARG A 165 21.06 -1.84 24.90
C ARG A 165 21.44 -3.20 25.49
N ASN A 166 22.59 -3.24 26.14
CA ASN A 166 23.08 -4.39 26.90
C ASN A 166 22.44 -4.42 28.29
#